data_AF-A0A3D5L438-F1
#
_entry.id   AF-A0A3D5L438-F1
#
_cell.length_a   1.000
_cell.length_b   1.000
_cell.length_c   1.000
_cell.angle_alpha   90.00
_cell.angle_beta   90.00
_cell.angle_gamma   90.00
#
_symmetry.space_group_name_H-M   'P 1'
#
loop_
_entity.id
_entity.type
_entity.pdbx_description
1 polymer ?
#
loop_
_entity_poly.entity_id
_entity_poly.type
_entity_poly.pdbx_seq_one_letter_code
_entity_poly.pdbx_strand_id
1 'polypeptide(L)' 'MKNDRFVFHENTVPEDNGHGVVRRVLAYSNDLMVVENHFEKGAVGAMHHHTNTQITYVVSGKFSFTIGDETKIVGPGDT' A
#
# COMPACT_ATOMS: atom_id res chain seq x y z
N MET A 1 -16.95 -0.15 5.14
CA MET A 1 -17.66 0.77 4.24
C MET A 1 -17.08 2.16 4.38
N LYS A 2 -17.30 3.03 3.39
CA LYS A 2 -16.82 4.42 3.44
C LYS A 2 -17.30 5.09 4.72
N ASN A 3 -16.40 5.78 5.41
CA ASN A 3 -16.62 6.48 6.68
C ASN A 3 -16.88 5.59 7.91
N ASP A 4 -16.62 4.28 7.84
CA ASP A 4 -16.64 3.43 9.04
C ASP A 4 -15.51 3.82 10.00
N ARG A 5 -15.87 3.96 11.29
CA ARG A 5 -14.93 4.37 12.34
C ARG A 5 -14.03 3.23 12.84
N PHE A 6 -14.49 2.00 12.71
CA PHE A 6 -13.77 0.79 13.09
C PHE A 6 -13.80 -0.18 11.91
N VAL A 7 -12.61 -0.51 11.40
CA VAL A 7 -12.44 -1.49 10.33
C VAL A 7 -11.55 -2.60 10.86
N PHE A 8 -12.14 -3.73 11.19
CA PHE A 8 -11.42 -4.90 11.68
C PHE A 8 -10.81 -5.65 10.50
N HIS A 9 -9.51 -5.93 10.58
CA HIS A 9 -8.77 -6.60 9.50
C HIS A 9 -9.43 -7.93 9.07
N GLU A 10 -9.86 -8.76 10.02
CA GLU A 10 -10.54 -10.04 9.74
C GLU A 10 -11.83 -9.92 8.90
N ASN A 11 -12.46 -8.75 8.93
CA ASN A 11 -13.71 -8.47 8.18
C ASN A 11 -13.46 -7.78 6.83
N THR A 12 -12.19 -7.55 6.47
CA THR A 12 -11.82 -7.00 5.16
C THR A 12 -11.33 -8.11 4.24
N VAL A 13 -11.72 -8.02 2.97
CA VAL A 13 -11.36 -8.99 1.95
C VAL A 13 -10.18 -8.44 1.15
N PRO A 14 -9.03 -9.12 1.11
CA PRO A 14 -7.95 -8.75 0.22
C PRO A 14 -8.31 -9.06 -1.24
N GLU A 15 -7.91 -8.18 -2.14
CA GLU A 15 -8.12 -8.28 -3.58
C GLU A 15 -6.79 -8.60 -4.28
N ASP A 16 -6.77 -9.66 -5.07
CA ASP A 16 -5.66 -9.94 -5.99
C ASP A 16 -5.64 -8.87 -7.09
N ASN A 17 -4.55 -8.09 -7.16
CA ASN A 17 -4.33 -7.07 -8.17
C ASN A 17 -3.39 -7.57 -9.28
N GLY A 18 -3.12 -8.87 -9.33
CA GLY A 18 -2.25 -9.51 -10.29
C GLY A 18 -0.77 -9.30 -9.99
N HIS A 19 0.07 -10.01 -10.74
CA HIS A 19 1.55 -9.86 -10.70
C HIS A 19 2.18 -9.97 -9.30
N GLY A 20 1.59 -10.79 -8.43
CA GLY A 20 2.07 -11.00 -7.07
C GLY A 20 1.78 -9.83 -6.12
N VAL A 21 0.81 -8.97 -6.45
CA VAL A 21 0.36 -7.86 -5.61
C VAL A 21 -1.04 -8.14 -5.10
N VAL A 22 -1.19 -8.18 -3.78
CA VAL A 22 -2.48 -8.30 -3.10
C VAL A 22 -2.73 -7.02 -2.32
N ARG A 23 -3.89 -6.39 -2.53
CA ARG A 23 -4.28 -5.15 -1.85
C ARG A 23 -5.51 -5.37 -1.00
N ARG A 24 -5.47 -4.88 0.23
CA ARG A 24 -6.61 -4.86 1.15
C ARG A 24 -6.94 -3.41 1.46
N VAL A 25 -8.16 -3.00 1.14
CA VAL A 25 -8.67 -1.68 1.52
C VAL A 25 -9.10 -1.72 2.98
N LEU A 26 -8.61 -0.78 3.78
CA LEU A 26 -8.94 -0.63 5.20
C LEU A 26 -9.90 0.56 5.39
N ALA A 27 -9.66 1.43 6.37
CA ALA A 27 -10.49 2.61 6.59
C ALA A 27 -10.30 3.64 5.48
N TYR A 28 -11.40 4.21 4.99
CA TYR A 28 -11.36 5.26 3.97
C TYR A 28 -12.56 6.21 4.04
N SER A 29 -12.34 7.45 3.60
CA SER A 29 -13.31 8.52 3.43
C SER A 29 -13.13 9.18 2.06
N ASN A 30 -13.63 10.40 1.89
CA ASN A 30 -13.29 11.22 0.71
C ASN A 30 -11.85 11.76 0.77
N ASP A 31 -11.30 11.92 1.97
CA ASP A 31 -10.11 12.74 2.20
C ASP A 31 -8.89 11.89 2.52
N LEU A 32 -9.09 10.67 3.02
CA LEU A 32 -8.03 9.76 3.42
C LEU A 32 -8.41 8.31 3.16
N MET A 33 -7.43 7.49 2.82
CA MET A 33 -7.58 6.07 2.61
C MET A 33 -6.35 5.35 3.16
N VAL A 34 -6.58 4.25 3.86
CA VAL A 34 -5.54 3.31 4.28
C VAL A 34 -5.68 2.04 3.45
N VAL A 35 -4.58 1.62 2.85
CA VAL A 35 -4.48 0.34 2.14
C VAL A 35 -3.32 -0.45 2.71
N GLU A 36 -3.49 -1.76 2.79
CA GLU A 36 -2.42 -2.71 3.06
C GLU A 36 -2.08 -3.40 1.74
N ASN A 37 -0.81 -3.35 1.31
CA ASN A 37 -0.33 -4.04 0.13
C ASN A 37 0.66 -5.12 0.53
N HIS A 38 0.47 -6.33 0.00
CA HIS A 38 1.41 -7.44 0.09
C HIS A 38 2.00 -7.69 -1.29
N PHE A 39 3.32 -7.75 -1.34
CA PHE A 39 4.07 -8.04 -2.56
C PHE A 39 4.79 -9.38 -2.38
N GLU A 40 4.59 -10.28 -3.33
CA GLU A 40 5.46 -11.43 -3.47
C GLU A 40 6.90 -10.98 -3.79
N LYS A 41 7.89 -11.80 -3.43
CA LYS A 41 9.28 -11.48 -3.71
C LYS A 41 9.50 -11.30 -5.22
N GLY A 42 9.91 -10.10 -5.62
CA GLY A 42 10.15 -9.75 -7.02
C GLY A 42 8.93 -9.18 -7.75
N ALA A 43 7.75 -9.13 -7.11
CA ALA A 43 6.62 -8.38 -7.62
C ALA A 43 6.97 -6.89 -7.72
N VAL A 44 6.43 -6.22 -8.74
CA VAL A 44 6.72 -4.81 -9.04
C VAL A 44 5.42 -4.03 -9.07
N GLY A 45 5.32 -3.00 -8.24
CA GLY A 45 4.29 -1.98 -8.38
C GLY A 45 4.62 -1.11 -9.59
N ALA A 46 3.70 -1.03 -10.55
CA ALA A 46 3.89 -0.18 -11.72
C ALA A 46 4.12 1.29 -11.31
N MET A 47 5.06 1.96 -11.97
CA MET A 47 5.26 3.40 -11.77
C MET A 47 3.97 4.15 -12.13
N HIS A 48 3.54 5.04 -11.25
CA HIS A 48 2.30 5.79 -11.41
C HIS A 48 2.40 7.16 -10.72
N HIS A 49 1.41 8.00 -10.98
CA HIS A 49 1.24 9.32 -10.37
C HIS A 49 -0.25 9.59 -10.18
N HIS A 50 -0.61 10.26 -9.10
CA HIS A 50 -1.96 10.73 -8.85
C HIS A 50 -1.95 12.04 -8.05
N THR A 51 -3.05 12.78 -8.12
CA THR A 51 -3.21 14.08 -7.42
C THR A 51 -3.29 13.94 -5.90
N ASN A 52 -3.61 12.75 -5.39
CA ASN A 52 -3.69 12.48 -3.96
C ASN A 52 -2.28 12.45 -3.33
N THR A 53 -2.12 13.05 -2.16
CA THR A 53 -0.92 12.85 -1.34
C THR A 53 -0.89 11.40 -0.83
N GLN A 54 0.27 10.74 -0.96
CA GLN A 54 0.48 9.38 -0.45
C GLN A 54 1.69 9.35 0.46
N ILE A 55 1.58 8.58 1.53
CA ILE A 55 2.69 8.12 2.37
C ILE A 55 2.67 6.59 2.37
N THR A 56 3.84 5.97 2.56
CA THR A 56 3.95 4.51 2.65
C THR A 56 4.70 4.17 3.92
N TYR A 57 4.18 3.27 4.75
CA TYR A 57 4.92 2.75 5.90
C TYR A 57 5.22 1.27 5.66
N VAL A 58 6.47 0.86 5.76
CA VAL A 58 6.85 -0.53 5.53
C VAL A 58 6.69 -1.33 6.82
N VAL A 59 5.74 -2.27 6.82
CA VAL A 59 5.49 -3.16 7.96
C VAL A 59 6.53 -4.28 8.03
N SER A 60 6.89 -4.89 6.89
CA SER A 60 7.86 -5.97 6.80
C SER A 60 8.49 -6.06 5.40
N GLY A 61 9.59 -6.81 5.28
CA GLY A 61 10.30 -6.98 4.01
C GLY A 61 11.25 -5.84 3.68
N LYS A 62 11.67 -5.75 2.41
CA LYS A 62 12.50 -4.67 1.88
C LYS A 62 12.07 -4.36 0.46
N PHE A 63 12.02 -3.07 0.13
CA PHE A 63 11.59 -2.58 -1.18
C PHE A 63 12.67 -1.71 -1.80
N SER A 64 12.90 -1.89 -3.11
CA SER A 64 13.58 -0.88 -3.93
C SER A 64 12.54 0.16 -4.35
N PHE A 65 12.43 1.23 -3.57
CA PHE A 65 11.37 2.22 -3.69
C PHE A 65 11.85 3.42 -4.51
N THR A 66 11.08 3.79 -5.53
CA THR A 66 11.43 4.87 -6.46
C THR A 66 10.46 6.03 -6.33
N ILE A 67 10.98 7.24 -6.12
CA ILE A 67 10.21 8.49 -6.08
C ILE A 67 10.90 9.48 -7.02
N GLY A 68 10.19 9.88 -8.09
CA GLY A 68 10.80 10.69 -9.15
C GLY A 68 11.91 9.91 -9.85
N ASP A 69 13.13 10.43 -9.80
CA ASP A 69 14.36 9.85 -10.35
C ASP A 69 15.22 9.14 -9.29
N GLU A 70 14.82 9.18 -8.01
CA GLU A 70 15.58 8.61 -6.91
C GLU A 70 15.05 7.23 -6.50
N THR A 71 15.96 6.26 -6.35
CA THR A 71 15.65 4.93 -5.82
C THR A 71 16.43 4.68 -4.54
N LYS A 72 15.73 4.22 -3.48
CA LYS A 72 16.31 3.81 -2.21
C LYS A 72 15.83 2.42 -1.81
N ILE A 73 16.61 1.74 -0.98
CA ILE A 73 16.13 0.55 -0.28
C ILE A 73 15.48 1.00 1.02
N VAL A 74 14.21 0.69 1.19
CA VAL A 74 13.45 0.95 2.43
C VAL A 74 13.03 -0.37 3.06
N GLY A 75 13.01 -0.42 4.39
CA GLY A 75 12.71 -1.60 5.19
C GLY A 75 11.76 -1.28 6.35
N PRO A 76 11.57 -2.22 7.30
CA PRO A 76 10.54 -2.11 8.32
C PRO A 76 10.74 -0.85 9.18
N GLY A 77 9.70 -0.03 9.30
CA GLY A 77 9.74 1.23 10.03
C GLY A 77 10.04 2.48 9.18
N ASP A 78 10.53 2.31 7.96
CA ASP A 78 10.83 3.42 7.05
C ASP A 78 9.54 3.96 6.39
N THR A 79 9.57 5.24 5.97
CA THR A 79 8.47 5.96 5.30
C THR A 79 8.97 6.86 4.18
#